data_AF-A0A946SPK8-F1
#
_entry.id   AF-A0A946SPK8-F1
#
_cell.length_a   1.000
_cell.length_b   1.000
_cell.length_c   1.000
_cell.angle_alpha   90.00
_cell.angle_beta   90.00
_cell.angle_gamma   90.00
#
_symmetry.space_group_name_H-M   'P 1'
#
loop_
_entity.id
_entity.type
_entity.pdbx_description
1 polymer ?
#
loop_
_entity_poly.entity_id
_entity_poly.type
_entity_poly.pdbx_seq_one_letter_code
_entity_poly.pdbx_strand_id
1 'polypeptide(L)'
;MRSLLKGTVGALTIALATWTAGNAAAQCVELDAAAVDVPFTTEMAADANAVYLSVVGGDTPTPNDCGLLASNDPALWMGWGGPLDVDNASIGEGPGTRNFVTIGGTRYARGIGTHSDATFGFDLSGGNYERFMAYVGMDDEKDAGAAGAGDSCGFGGTSEFTVSVDGSVVFESGLVTGMSGADNVAPVLVDVDVTGASDLEIAITGGDDGIGCDHAAIGDPKLLSSSTAVDPAGKTTTTWSTLKQR
;
A
#
# COMPACT_ATOMS: atom_id res chain seq x y z
N MET A 1 48.00 17.18 67.60
CA MET A 1 48.99 17.09 66.50
C MET A 1 48.26 17.28 65.19
N ARG A 2 48.81 18.11 64.31
CA ARG A 2 48.28 18.44 62.97
C ARG A 2 48.13 17.17 62.13
N SER A 3 47.03 17.05 61.39
CA SER A 3 47.05 16.34 60.11
C SER A 3 46.02 16.98 59.18
N LEU A 4 46.54 17.59 58.11
CA LEU A 4 45.79 18.04 56.96
C LEU A 4 45.36 16.82 56.14
N LEU A 5 44.08 16.69 55.80
CA LEU A 5 43.67 15.92 54.63
C LEU A 5 43.20 16.88 53.54
N LYS A 6 44.02 16.94 52.49
CA LYS A 6 43.70 17.50 51.18
C LYS A 6 42.74 16.52 50.48
N GLY A 7 41.54 16.99 50.13
CA GLY A 7 40.62 16.30 49.24
C GLY A 7 40.67 16.96 47.86
N THR A 8 41.17 16.23 46.88
CA THR A 8 41.39 16.62 45.49
C THR A 8 40.05 16.79 44.75
N VAL A 9 39.86 17.92 44.07
CA VAL A 9 38.73 18.13 43.15
C VAL A 9 39.01 17.34 41.88
N GLY A 10 38.29 16.23 41.67
CA GLY A 10 38.32 15.50 40.41
C GLY A 10 37.59 16.30 39.33
N ALA A 11 38.29 16.62 38.24
CA ALA A 11 37.69 17.24 37.06
C ALA A 11 36.68 16.26 36.44
N LEU A 12 35.40 16.66 36.40
CA LEU A 12 34.35 15.95 35.69
C LEU A 12 34.50 16.27 34.21
N THR A 13 35.11 15.36 33.45
CA THR A 13 35.20 15.44 32.00
C THR A 13 33.80 15.18 31.43
N ILE A 14 33.06 16.24 31.13
CA ILE A 14 31.81 16.15 30.36
C ILE A 14 32.22 15.84 28.92
N ALA A 15 32.03 14.59 28.51
CA ALA A 15 32.07 14.23 27.10
C ALA A 15 30.87 14.89 26.42
N LEU A 16 31.10 16.00 25.72
CA LEU A 16 30.14 16.53 24.75
C LEU A 16 30.06 15.51 23.61
N ALA A 17 29.06 14.63 23.66
CA ALA A 17 28.62 13.90 22.49
C ALA A 17 28.10 14.94 21.50
N THR A 18 28.91 15.29 20.51
CA THR A 18 28.46 16.05 19.35
C THR A 18 27.48 15.17 18.61
N TRP A 19 26.19 15.39 18.85
CA TRP A 19 25.14 14.90 17.98
C TRP A 19 25.33 15.57 16.62
N THR A 20 25.94 14.85 15.68
CA THR A 20 25.78 15.16 14.28
C THR A 20 24.32 14.89 13.96
N ALA A 21 23.53 15.94 13.74
CA ALA A 21 22.23 15.83 13.14
C ALA A 21 22.41 15.20 11.75
N GLY A 22 22.31 13.87 11.68
CA GLY A 22 21.99 13.21 10.43
C GLY A 22 20.59 13.67 10.05
N ASN A 23 20.42 14.13 8.81
CA ASN A 23 19.11 14.40 8.24
C ASN A 23 18.29 13.11 8.32
N ALA A 24 17.45 12.97 9.35
CA ALA A 24 16.37 12.01 9.33
C ALA A 24 15.37 12.55 8.30
N ALA A 25 15.36 11.95 7.11
CA ALA A 25 14.24 12.09 6.20
C ALA A 25 12.98 11.67 6.97
N ALA A 26 11.90 12.43 6.84
CA ALA A 26 10.63 12.11 7.48
C ALA A 26 10.12 10.80 6.87
N GLN A 27 10.35 9.68 7.56
CA GLN A 27 9.86 8.38 7.13
C GLN A 27 8.33 8.42 7.18
N CYS A 28 7.69 8.25 6.02
CA CYS A 28 6.41 7.55 5.89
C CYS A 28 6.36 6.45 6.96
N VAL A 29 5.24 6.34 7.69
CA VAL A 29 5.11 5.42 8.83
C VAL A 29 5.54 4.01 8.39
N GLU A 30 6.79 3.64 8.69
CA GLU A 30 7.33 2.34 8.28
C GLU A 30 6.68 1.27 9.16
N LEU A 31 6.03 0.33 8.47
CA LEU A 31 5.25 -0.77 9.04
C LEU A 31 6.07 -1.94 9.57
N ASP A 32 7.39 -1.83 9.68
CA ASP A 32 8.20 -2.93 10.23
C ASP A 32 7.79 -3.32 11.67
N ALA A 33 6.93 -2.53 12.34
CA ALA A 33 6.47 -2.79 13.68
C ALA A 33 5.08 -3.47 13.83
N ALA A 34 4.23 -3.57 12.79
CA ALA A 34 2.83 -4.02 12.99
C ALA A 34 2.27 -5.06 12.00
N ALA A 35 2.75 -5.12 10.75
CA ALA A 35 2.22 -6.06 9.77
C ALA A 35 2.83 -7.46 9.90
N VAL A 36 1.99 -8.49 9.85
CA VAL A 36 2.44 -9.90 9.79
C VAL A 36 2.44 -10.38 8.34
N ASP A 37 3.39 -11.26 7.99
CA ASP A 37 3.42 -11.92 6.68
C ASP A 37 2.26 -12.93 6.56
N VAL A 38 1.47 -12.79 5.49
CA VAL A 38 0.60 -13.84 4.94
C VAL A 38 1.44 -14.72 4.00
N PRO A 39 1.18 -16.03 3.85
CA PRO A 39 1.93 -16.86 2.91
C PRO A 39 1.91 -16.30 1.48
N PHE A 40 3.08 -16.06 0.90
CA PHE A 40 3.24 -15.59 -0.48
C PHE A 40 4.33 -16.40 -1.20
N THR A 41 4.23 -16.44 -2.53
CA THR A 41 5.20 -17.10 -3.42
C THR A 41 6.03 -16.10 -4.22
N THR A 42 5.49 -14.90 -4.43
CA THR A 42 6.10 -13.82 -5.21
C THR A 42 5.99 -12.50 -4.47
N GLU A 43 6.92 -11.59 -4.76
CA GLU A 43 6.92 -10.25 -4.19
C GLU A 43 7.09 -9.21 -5.30
N MET A 44 6.18 -8.24 -5.34
CA MET A 44 6.27 -7.05 -6.18
C MET A 44 7.01 -5.95 -5.42
N ALA A 45 8.20 -5.60 -5.90
CA ALA A 45 8.98 -4.50 -5.34
C ALA A 45 8.44 -3.14 -5.78
N ALA A 46 8.63 -2.12 -4.93
CA ALA A 46 8.26 -0.75 -5.27
C ALA A 46 9.10 -0.20 -6.45
N ASP A 47 8.46 0.58 -7.32
CA ASP A 47 9.10 1.32 -8.40
C ASP A 47 9.49 2.73 -7.93
N ALA A 48 10.80 3.00 -7.91
CA ALA A 48 11.32 4.29 -7.46
C ALA A 48 10.96 5.47 -8.39
N ASN A 49 10.50 5.20 -9.62
CA ASN A 49 10.11 6.24 -10.58
C ASN A 49 8.60 6.48 -10.64
N ALA A 50 7.82 5.72 -9.88
CA ALA A 50 6.37 5.82 -9.89
C ALA A 50 5.87 6.71 -8.75
N VAL A 51 4.73 7.37 -8.96
CA VAL A 51 4.00 8.05 -7.88
C VAL A 51 2.92 7.11 -7.38
N TYR A 52 3.11 6.54 -6.20
CA TYR A 52 2.14 5.64 -5.58
C TYR A 52 0.89 6.38 -5.10
N LEU A 53 -0.27 5.73 -5.14
CA LEU A 53 -1.48 6.20 -4.45
C LEU A 53 -1.44 5.74 -2.99
N SER A 54 -1.96 6.55 -2.08
CA SER A 54 -2.03 6.22 -0.65
C SER A 54 -3.21 6.90 0.05
N VAL A 55 -3.51 6.42 1.25
CA VAL A 55 -4.64 6.86 2.08
C VAL A 55 -4.18 7.48 3.40
N VAL A 56 -2.97 7.16 3.87
CA VAL A 56 -2.41 7.74 5.10
C VAL A 56 -1.12 8.49 4.77
N GLY A 57 -1.14 9.80 5.06
CA GLY A 57 0.03 10.67 4.92
C GLY A 57 0.88 10.72 6.20
N GLY A 58 2.17 11.00 6.02
CA GLY A 58 3.07 11.53 7.06
C GLY A 58 3.06 13.05 7.06
N ASP A 59 3.71 13.67 8.07
CA ASP A 59 3.69 15.13 8.31
C ASP A 59 4.27 16.02 7.18
N THR A 60 4.78 15.43 6.08
CA THR A 60 5.31 16.18 4.94
C THR A 60 4.95 15.47 3.62
N PRO A 61 4.16 16.10 2.72
CA PRO A 61 3.92 15.54 1.39
C PRO A 61 5.13 15.79 0.51
N THR A 62 5.94 14.75 0.30
CA THR A 62 6.90 14.68 -0.81
C THR A 62 6.44 13.56 -1.74
N PRO A 63 6.44 13.75 -3.08
CA PRO A 63 6.44 12.63 -4.00
C PRO A 63 7.55 11.67 -3.55
N ASN A 64 7.19 10.43 -3.23
CA ASN A 64 8.05 9.35 -2.73
C ASN A 64 8.31 9.23 -1.23
N ASP A 65 7.54 9.88 -0.35
CA ASP A 65 7.43 9.35 1.02
C ASP A 65 6.03 8.72 1.25
N CYS A 66 4.91 9.42 1.03
CA CYS A 66 3.58 8.79 1.18
C CYS A 66 2.79 8.63 -0.12
N GLY A 67 3.37 8.97 -1.29
CA GLY A 67 2.61 8.95 -2.54
C GLY A 67 1.59 10.10 -2.66
N LEU A 68 0.69 10.01 -3.65
CA LEU A 68 -0.46 10.89 -3.84
C LEU A 68 -1.59 10.44 -2.93
N LEU A 69 -2.01 11.33 -2.02
CA LEU A 69 -3.06 11.02 -1.05
C LEU A 69 -4.45 11.10 -1.69
N ALA A 70 -5.34 10.21 -1.24
CA ALA A 70 -6.76 10.29 -1.54
C ALA A 70 -7.33 11.64 -1.04
N SER A 71 -8.15 12.27 -1.88
CA SER A 71 -8.69 13.63 -1.68
C SER A 71 -10.13 13.64 -1.17
N ASN A 72 -10.82 12.50 -1.20
CA ASN A 72 -12.20 12.34 -0.77
C ASN A 72 -12.33 12.04 0.74
N ASP A 73 -13.58 12.03 1.24
CA ASP A 73 -13.89 11.80 2.66
C ASP A 73 -13.40 10.40 3.12
N PRO A 74 -12.53 10.30 4.15
CA PRO A 74 -12.07 9.02 4.68
C PRO A 74 -13.18 8.08 5.16
N ALA A 75 -14.38 8.61 5.46
CA ALA A 75 -15.54 7.79 5.79
C ALA A 75 -16.03 6.90 4.62
N LEU A 76 -15.58 7.18 3.38
CA LEU A 76 -15.91 6.39 2.19
C LEU A 76 -14.86 5.33 1.87
N TRP A 77 -13.73 5.29 2.58
CA TRP A 77 -12.60 4.44 2.21
C TRP A 77 -12.79 2.97 2.56
N MET A 78 -13.77 2.62 3.38
CA MET A 78 -14.09 1.23 3.75
C MET A 78 -15.50 1.11 4.35
N GLY A 79 -16.11 -0.08 4.20
CA GLY A 79 -17.36 -0.43 4.86
C GLY A 79 -17.19 -0.94 6.29
N TRP A 80 -16.00 -1.48 6.61
CA TRP A 80 -15.69 -2.07 7.91
C TRP A 80 -14.19 -1.98 8.26
N GLY A 81 -13.84 -2.17 9.54
CA GLY A 81 -12.44 -2.32 9.98
C GLY A 81 -11.67 -1.01 10.14
N GLY A 82 -12.37 0.12 10.05
CA GLY A 82 -11.78 1.44 10.06
C GLY A 82 -11.38 2.00 11.42
N PRO A 83 -10.64 3.13 11.43
CA PRO A 83 -10.12 3.84 10.24
C PRO A 83 -8.95 3.08 9.58
N LEU A 84 -8.64 3.38 8.32
CA LEU A 84 -7.32 3.06 7.75
C LEU A 84 -6.30 3.99 8.42
N ASP A 85 -5.42 3.41 9.22
CA ASP A 85 -4.48 4.12 10.09
C ASP A 85 -3.01 3.84 9.74
N VAL A 86 -2.79 3.05 8.69
CA VAL A 86 -1.49 2.65 8.18
C VAL A 86 -1.51 2.61 6.64
N ASP A 87 -0.35 2.76 6.02
CA ASP A 87 -0.15 2.62 4.57
C ASP A 87 0.46 1.24 4.25
N ASN A 88 0.22 0.69 3.06
CA ASN A 88 0.83 -0.59 2.60
C ASN A 88 0.50 -1.81 3.48
N ALA A 89 -0.69 -1.83 4.07
CA ALA A 89 -1.20 -2.91 4.88
C ALA A 89 -2.60 -3.33 4.43
N SER A 90 -2.94 -4.60 4.70
CA SER A 90 -4.29 -5.12 4.60
C SER A 90 -5.23 -4.44 5.61
N ILE A 91 -6.54 -4.66 5.51
CA ILE A 91 -7.48 -4.19 6.53
C ILE A 91 -7.34 -4.99 7.84
N GLY A 92 -6.93 -6.26 7.81
CA GLY A 92 -6.91 -7.10 9.02
C GLY A 92 -8.28 -7.17 9.66
N GLU A 93 -8.33 -7.47 10.95
CA GLU A 93 -9.54 -7.26 11.77
C GLU A 93 -9.70 -5.81 12.26
N GLY A 94 -9.07 -4.85 11.58
CA GLY A 94 -8.96 -3.46 11.98
C GLY A 94 -7.62 -3.10 12.65
N PRO A 95 -7.55 -1.93 13.31
CA PRO A 95 -6.32 -1.39 13.87
C PRO A 95 -5.53 -2.39 14.74
N GLY A 96 -4.24 -2.53 14.45
CA GLY A 96 -3.31 -3.41 15.20
C GLY A 96 -3.32 -4.88 14.79
N THR A 97 -4.12 -5.27 13.79
CA THR A 97 -4.19 -6.65 13.26
C THR A 97 -3.86 -6.75 11.78
N ARG A 98 -3.17 -5.73 11.26
CA ARG A 98 -2.87 -5.55 9.85
C ARG A 98 -1.86 -6.59 9.36
N ASN A 99 -1.96 -6.97 8.10
CA ASN A 99 -1.00 -7.82 7.41
C ASN A 99 -0.35 -7.07 6.24
N PHE A 100 0.68 -7.64 5.63
CA PHE A 100 1.16 -7.12 4.35
C PHE A 100 0.14 -7.40 3.24
N VAL A 101 -0.09 -6.41 2.38
CA VAL A 101 -0.99 -6.56 1.23
C VAL A 101 -0.52 -7.70 0.34
N THR A 102 -1.34 -8.74 0.25
CA THR A 102 -1.04 -9.96 -0.50
C THR A 102 -2.26 -10.35 -1.30
N ILE A 103 -2.11 -10.56 -2.62
CA ILE A 103 -3.21 -10.94 -3.50
C ILE A 103 -2.74 -12.08 -4.39
N GLY A 104 -3.45 -13.22 -4.39
CA GLY A 104 -3.17 -14.36 -5.24
C GLY A 104 -1.77 -14.93 -5.03
N GLY A 105 -1.29 -14.91 -3.77
CA GLY A 105 0.04 -15.34 -3.38
C GLY A 105 1.17 -14.37 -3.77
N THR A 106 0.84 -13.14 -4.20
CA THR A 106 1.83 -12.08 -4.47
C THR A 106 1.76 -11.01 -3.39
N ARG A 107 2.86 -10.84 -2.65
CA ARG A 107 3.02 -9.72 -1.70
C ARG A 107 3.36 -8.44 -2.45
N TYR A 108 2.76 -7.33 -2.07
CA TYR A 108 3.07 -6.01 -2.64
C TYR A 108 3.81 -5.14 -1.63
N ALA A 109 4.95 -4.60 -2.04
CA ALA A 109 5.68 -3.64 -1.21
C ALA A 109 4.89 -2.33 -1.01
N ARG A 110 3.98 -2.01 -1.94
CA ARG A 110 3.08 -0.86 -1.89
C ARG A 110 1.65 -1.30 -2.18
N GLY A 111 0.68 -0.80 -1.42
CA GLY A 111 -0.72 -1.17 -1.62
C GLY A 111 -1.69 -0.54 -0.62
N ILE A 112 -2.98 -0.75 -0.86
CA ILE A 112 -4.06 -0.29 0.00
C ILE A 112 -4.94 -1.50 0.30
N GLY A 113 -4.98 -1.93 1.56
CA GLY A 113 -6.00 -2.87 2.05
C GLY A 113 -7.24 -2.14 2.54
N THR A 114 -8.41 -2.70 2.28
CA THR A 114 -9.69 -2.13 2.68
C THR A 114 -10.77 -3.21 2.83
N HIS A 115 -12.00 -2.78 3.10
CA HIS A 115 -13.17 -3.63 3.14
C HIS A 115 -14.30 -2.98 2.33
N SER A 116 -15.02 -3.75 1.51
CA SER A 116 -16.15 -3.24 0.71
C SER A 116 -17.33 -2.76 1.57
N ASP A 117 -18.12 -1.77 1.17
CA ASP A 117 -17.91 -0.89 0.03
C ASP A 117 -16.83 0.17 0.34
N ALA A 118 -16.07 0.56 -0.68
CA ALA A 118 -15.03 1.58 -0.57
C ALA A 118 -15.00 2.48 -1.81
N THR A 119 -14.56 3.72 -1.64
CA THR A 119 -14.32 4.66 -2.74
C THR A 119 -13.10 5.51 -2.41
N PHE A 120 -12.12 5.53 -3.31
CA PHE A 120 -10.93 6.35 -3.22
C PHE A 120 -10.89 7.31 -4.40
N GLY A 121 -10.91 8.61 -4.11
CA GLY A 121 -10.76 9.67 -5.12
C GLY A 121 -9.38 10.30 -5.04
N PHE A 122 -8.76 10.57 -6.18
CA PHE A 122 -7.44 11.17 -6.28
C PHE A 122 -7.48 12.36 -7.23
N ASP A 123 -7.01 13.50 -6.74
CA ASP A 123 -6.82 14.70 -7.55
C ASP A 123 -5.55 14.54 -8.39
N LEU A 124 -5.72 14.36 -9.70
CA LEU A 124 -4.63 14.29 -10.67
C LEU A 124 -4.25 15.66 -11.22
N SER A 125 -4.99 16.71 -10.87
CA SER A 125 -4.77 18.05 -11.42
C SER A 125 -3.38 18.57 -11.09
N GLY A 126 -2.72 19.13 -12.10
CA GLY A 126 -1.34 19.62 -11.99
C GLY A 126 -0.25 18.53 -12.03
N GLY A 127 -0.63 17.25 -12.07
CA GLY A 127 0.27 16.14 -12.38
C GLY A 127 0.54 15.98 -13.88
N ASN A 128 1.68 15.39 -14.23
CA ASN A 128 1.97 14.94 -15.60
C ASN A 128 1.95 13.41 -15.66
N TYR A 129 0.80 12.82 -15.35
CA TYR A 129 0.60 11.39 -15.35
C TYR A 129 0.03 10.94 -16.71
N GLU A 130 0.45 9.77 -17.16
CA GLU A 130 -0.01 9.16 -18.41
C GLU A 130 -0.71 7.83 -18.19
N ARG A 131 -0.26 7.06 -17.18
CA ARG A 131 -0.86 5.76 -16.85
C ARG A 131 -1.13 5.63 -15.37
N PHE A 132 -2.29 5.08 -15.03
CA PHE A 132 -2.56 4.49 -13.72
C PHE A 132 -2.50 2.96 -13.87
N MET A 133 -1.73 2.31 -13.01
CA MET A 133 -1.61 0.87 -12.93
C MET A 133 -1.86 0.38 -11.50
N ALA A 134 -2.53 -0.76 -11.36
CA ALA A 134 -2.73 -1.43 -10.08
C ALA A 134 -3.06 -2.91 -10.29
N TYR A 135 -2.97 -3.70 -9.21
CA TYR A 135 -3.42 -5.08 -9.14
C TYR A 135 -4.55 -5.15 -8.11
N VAL A 136 -5.77 -5.43 -8.54
CA VAL A 136 -6.94 -5.46 -7.65
C VAL A 136 -7.40 -6.89 -7.39
N GLY A 137 -7.87 -7.15 -6.18
CA GLY A 137 -8.38 -8.47 -5.78
C GLY A 137 -8.76 -8.52 -4.31
N MET A 138 -9.08 -9.72 -3.83
CA MET A 138 -9.27 -9.95 -2.39
C MET A 138 -7.90 -10.17 -1.73
N ASP A 139 -7.72 -9.67 -0.51
CA ASP A 139 -6.51 -9.88 0.26
C ASP A 139 -6.45 -11.31 0.81
N ASP A 140 -5.29 -11.95 0.66
CA ASP A 140 -5.06 -13.33 1.06
C ASP A 140 -5.14 -13.53 2.60
N GLU A 141 -5.25 -12.47 3.41
CA GLU A 141 -5.42 -12.59 4.87
C GLU A 141 -6.65 -13.40 5.31
N LYS A 142 -7.66 -13.52 4.43
CA LYS A 142 -8.85 -14.35 4.65
C LYS A 142 -8.78 -15.73 4.00
N ASP A 143 -7.68 -16.07 3.32
CA ASP A 143 -7.51 -17.36 2.70
C ASP A 143 -7.22 -18.46 3.73
N ALA A 144 -7.58 -19.70 3.40
CA ALA A 144 -7.39 -20.83 4.29
C ALA A 144 -5.90 -21.02 4.67
N GLY A 145 -5.58 -20.82 5.95
CA GLY A 145 -4.21 -20.95 6.48
C GLY A 145 -3.45 -19.64 6.66
N ALA A 146 -4.04 -18.50 6.29
CA ALA A 146 -3.51 -17.16 6.57
C ALA A 146 -3.73 -16.70 8.03
N ALA A 147 -3.02 -15.65 8.44
CA ALA A 147 -3.20 -14.97 9.72
C ALA A 147 -4.54 -14.19 9.71
N GLY A 148 -5.62 -14.88 10.07
CA GLY A 148 -7.00 -14.36 9.96
C GLY A 148 -8.02 -15.45 9.59
N ALA A 149 -7.55 -16.55 8.99
CA ALA A 149 -8.33 -17.67 8.44
C ALA A 149 -9.14 -18.53 9.42
N GLY A 150 -9.33 -18.08 10.66
CA GLY A 150 -10.00 -18.83 11.73
C GLY A 150 -11.36 -18.25 12.14
N ASP A 151 -11.79 -17.17 11.51
CA ASP A 151 -13.08 -16.54 11.75
C ASP A 151 -14.20 -17.19 10.91
N SER A 152 -15.40 -16.63 10.96
CA SER A 152 -16.55 -17.15 10.20
C SER A 152 -16.45 -16.92 8.68
N CYS A 153 -15.37 -16.33 8.17
CA CYS A 153 -15.25 -15.90 6.78
C CYS A 153 -14.79 -17.00 5.81
N GLY A 154 -14.26 -18.12 6.30
CA GLY A 154 -13.89 -19.25 5.44
C GLY A 154 -12.80 -18.92 4.42
N PHE A 155 -13.19 -18.53 3.20
CA PHE A 155 -12.30 -18.16 2.09
C PHE A 155 -12.40 -16.67 1.71
N GLY A 156 -12.86 -15.83 2.64
CA GLY A 156 -13.15 -14.42 2.40
C GLY A 156 -14.50 -14.18 1.71
N GLY A 157 -14.71 -12.94 1.30
CA GLY A 157 -15.89 -12.48 0.57
C GLY A 157 -15.62 -12.25 -0.92
N THR A 158 -16.46 -11.44 -1.55
CA THR A 158 -16.38 -11.15 -2.99
C THR A 158 -16.53 -9.67 -3.26
N SER A 159 -15.88 -9.14 -4.29
CA SER A 159 -15.98 -7.72 -4.59
C SER A 159 -15.91 -7.44 -6.09
N GLU A 160 -16.31 -6.23 -6.47
CA GLU A 160 -16.16 -5.69 -7.82
C GLU A 160 -15.41 -4.36 -7.75
N PHE A 161 -14.45 -4.16 -8.65
CA PHE A 161 -13.63 -2.96 -8.72
C PHE A 161 -13.98 -2.20 -9.98
N THR A 162 -14.27 -0.91 -9.83
CA THR A 162 -14.50 0.03 -10.91
C THR A 162 -13.48 1.16 -10.83
N VAL A 163 -12.90 1.52 -11.98
CA VAL A 163 -12.03 2.69 -12.09
C VAL A 163 -12.67 3.69 -13.04
N SER A 164 -12.80 4.91 -12.55
CA SER A 164 -13.30 6.05 -13.31
C SER A 164 -12.21 7.10 -13.48
N VAL A 165 -12.13 7.70 -14.67
CA VAL A 165 -11.25 8.83 -14.99
C VAL A 165 -12.14 9.99 -15.44
N ASP A 166 -12.01 11.14 -14.78
CA ASP A 166 -12.88 12.31 -14.99
C ASP A 166 -14.39 11.94 -14.98
N GLY A 167 -14.78 11.08 -14.04
CA GLY A 167 -16.16 10.60 -13.86
C GLY A 167 -16.66 9.59 -14.91
N SER A 168 -15.81 9.15 -15.85
CA SER A 168 -16.15 8.10 -16.81
C SER A 168 -15.53 6.77 -16.41
N VAL A 169 -16.35 5.72 -16.28
CA VAL A 169 -15.86 4.35 -16.03
C VAL A 169 -14.99 3.91 -17.21
N VAL A 170 -13.74 3.56 -16.93
CA VAL A 170 -12.74 3.10 -17.92
C VAL A 170 -12.28 1.66 -17.69
N PHE A 171 -12.60 1.09 -16.52
CA PHE A 171 -12.28 -0.30 -16.19
C PHE A 171 -13.30 -0.84 -15.18
N GLU A 172 -13.65 -2.11 -15.37
CA GLU A 172 -14.48 -2.92 -14.46
C GLU A 172 -13.81 -4.29 -14.34
N SER A 173 -13.58 -4.79 -13.12
CA SER A 173 -12.99 -6.11 -12.92
C SER A 173 -14.00 -7.26 -13.13
N GLY A 174 -15.29 -6.96 -12.98
CA GLY A 174 -16.30 -7.95 -12.63
C GLY A 174 -16.06 -8.55 -11.23
N LEU A 175 -16.86 -9.55 -10.87
CA LEU A 175 -16.76 -10.24 -9.59
C LEU A 175 -15.40 -10.92 -9.40
N VAL A 176 -14.69 -10.52 -8.34
CA VAL A 176 -13.47 -11.16 -7.84
C VAL A 176 -13.74 -11.90 -6.53
N THR A 177 -13.03 -13.00 -6.33
CA THR A 177 -13.13 -13.88 -5.15
C THR A 177 -11.73 -14.12 -4.61
N GLY A 178 -11.55 -14.39 -3.31
CA GLY A 178 -10.23 -14.72 -2.76
C GLY A 178 -9.71 -16.08 -3.19
N MET A 179 -10.58 -17.09 -3.22
CA MET A 179 -10.20 -18.48 -3.49
C MET A 179 -11.05 -19.12 -4.59
N SER A 180 -10.42 -19.98 -5.38
CA SER A 180 -11.08 -20.94 -6.27
C SER A 180 -10.80 -22.36 -5.80
N GLY A 181 -11.68 -22.89 -4.96
CA GLY A 181 -11.45 -24.17 -4.30
C GLY A 181 -10.35 -24.08 -3.25
N ALA A 182 -9.17 -24.61 -3.54
CA ALA A 182 -8.02 -24.62 -2.62
C ALA A 182 -6.88 -23.67 -3.06
N ASP A 183 -7.07 -22.98 -4.18
CA ASP A 183 -6.06 -22.10 -4.78
C ASP A 183 -6.49 -20.64 -4.63
N ASN A 184 -5.54 -19.76 -4.29
CA ASN A 184 -5.75 -18.31 -4.27
C ASN A 184 -6.03 -17.81 -5.70
N VAL A 185 -6.88 -16.81 -5.84
CA VAL A 185 -7.20 -16.20 -7.13
C VAL A 185 -6.20 -15.10 -7.45
N ALA A 186 -5.65 -15.15 -8.66
CA ALA A 186 -4.70 -14.13 -9.12
C ALA A 186 -5.35 -12.74 -9.19
N PRO A 187 -4.60 -11.66 -8.91
CA PRO A 187 -5.09 -10.30 -9.03
C PRO A 187 -5.46 -9.95 -10.47
N VAL A 188 -6.39 -9.01 -10.62
CA VAL A 188 -6.74 -8.40 -11.90
C VAL A 188 -5.87 -7.16 -12.14
N LEU A 189 -5.19 -7.10 -13.29
CA LEU A 189 -4.41 -5.93 -13.68
C LEU A 189 -5.33 -4.80 -14.15
N VAL A 190 -5.21 -3.65 -13.51
CA VAL A 190 -5.72 -2.35 -13.97
C VAL A 190 -4.58 -1.64 -14.69
N ASP A 191 -4.84 -1.18 -15.91
CA ASP A 191 -3.88 -0.41 -16.70
C ASP A 191 -4.62 0.58 -17.61
N VAL A 192 -4.80 1.81 -17.13
CA VAL A 192 -5.68 2.82 -17.73
C VAL A 192 -4.92 4.10 -18.09
N ASP A 193 -5.39 4.79 -19.14
CA ASP A 193 -4.85 6.07 -19.58
C ASP A 193 -5.41 7.18 -18.70
N VAL A 194 -4.53 8.00 -18.13
CA VAL A 194 -4.90 9.17 -17.31
C VAL A 194 -4.27 10.47 -17.86
N THR A 195 -3.85 10.45 -19.12
CA THR A 195 -3.20 11.58 -19.78
C THR A 195 -4.12 12.80 -19.79
N GLY A 196 -3.72 13.84 -19.06
CA GLY A 196 -4.48 15.09 -18.95
C GLY A 196 -5.74 15.00 -18.09
N ALA A 197 -5.93 13.89 -17.37
CA ALA A 197 -7.03 13.73 -16.43
C ALA A 197 -6.86 14.64 -15.21
N SER A 198 -7.98 15.01 -14.60
CA SER A 198 -8.02 15.78 -13.35
C SER A 198 -8.44 14.92 -12.16
N ASP A 199 -9.18 13.85 -12.41
CA ASP A 199 -9.73 12.97 -11.37
C ASP A 199 -9.54 11.49 -11.72
N LEU A 200 -9.19 10.71 -10.70
CA LEU A 200 -9.18 9.25 -10.73
C LEU A 200 -9.95 8.74 -9.51
N GLU A 201 -10.98 7.94 -9.76
CA GLU A 201 -11.76 7.29 -8.71
C GLU A 201 -11.62 5.77 -8.82
N ILE A 202 -11.41 5.11 -7.69
CA ILE A 202 -11.46 3.66 -7.55
C ILE A 202 -12.60 3.33 -6.60
N ALA A 203 -13.65 2.70 -7.11
CA ALA A 203 -14.78 2.22 -6.33
C ALA A 203 -14.69 0.70 -6.17
N ILE A 204 -15.01 0.22 -4.98
CA ILE A 204 -15.06 -1.19 -4.64
C ILE A 204 -16.42 -1.46 -4.02
N THR A 205 -17.16 -2.41 -4.58
CA THR A 205 -18.45 -2.83 -4.04
C THR A 205 -18.42 -4.29 -3.65
N GLY A 206 -19.26 -4.68 -2.70
CA GLY A 206 -19.51 -6.10 -2.43
C GLY A 206 -20.21 -6.80 -3.60
N GLY A 207 -20.12 -8.12 -3.62
CA GLY A 207 -20.86 -8.96 -4.57
C GLY A 207 -22.34 -9.15 -4.20
N ASP A 208 -22.98 -10.11 -4.87
CA ASP A 208 -24.39 -10.49 -4.64
C ASP A 208 -24.63 -11.13 -3.24
N ASP A 209 -23.57 -11.43 -2.49
CA ASP A 209 -23.60 -12.01 -1.14
C ASP A 209 -23.54 -10.96 0.00
N GLY A 210 -23.54 -9.67 -0.35
CA GLY A 210 -23.37 -8.57 0.60
C GLY A 210 -21.90 -8.37 0.97
N ILE A 211 -21.63 -7.46 1.91
CA ILE A 211 -20.24 -7.03 2.18
C ILE A 211 -19.46 -7.94 3.15
N GLY A 212 -20.00 -9.10 3.51
CA GLY A 212 -19.42 -9.90 4.59
C GLY A 212 -18.06 -10.48 4.19
N CYS A 213 -17.01 -10.15 4.94
CA CYS A 213 -15.66 -10.67 4.73
C CYS A 213 -14.97 -10.17 3.44
N ASP A 214 -15.46 -9.07 2.88
CA ASP A 214 -14.96 -8.47 1.64
C ASP A 214 -13.66 -7.69 1.87
N HIS A 215 -12.61 -8.38 2.34
CA HIS A 215 -11.30 -7.80 2.55
C HIS A 215 -10.63 -7.63 1.19
N ALA A 216 -10.85 -6.46 0.61
CA ALA A 216 -10.36 -6.09 -0.70
C ALA A 216 -8.98 -5.42 -0.60
N ALA A 217 -8.18 -5.55 -1.66
CA ALA A 217 -6.88 -4.91 -1.74
C ALA A 217 -6.59 -4.36 -3.14
N ILE A 218 -5.81 -3.28 -3.14
CA ILE A 218 -5.23 -2.65 -4.32
C ILE A 218 -3.71 -2.72 -4.18
N GLY A 219 -3.07 -3.66 -4.86
CA GLY A 219 -1.62 -3.84 -4.90
C GLY A 219 -0.95 -2.95 -5.96
N ASP A 220 0.22 -2.42 -5.64
CA ASP A 220 1.04 -1.56 -6.50
C ASP A 220 0.30 -0.37 -7.18
N PRO A 221 -0.65 0.34 -6.52
CA PRO A 221 -1.41 1.40 -7.17
C PRO A 221 -0.52 2.60 -7.45
N LYS A 222 -0.24 2.87 -8.72
CA LYS A 222 0.76 3.85 -9.10
C LYS A 222 0.42 4.61 -10.37
N LEU A 223 0.92 5.83 -10.41
CA LEU A 223 0.89 6.72 -11.55
C LEU A 223 2.27 6.77 -12.20
N LEU A 224 2.30 6.70 -13.52
CA LEU A 224 3.51 6.78 -14.34
C LEU A 224 3.47 8.02 -15.22
N SER A 225 4.62 8.68 -15.37
CA SER A 225 4.84 9.79 -16.29
C SER A 225 5.70 9.35 -17.47
N SER A 226 5.64 10.05 -18.61
CA SER A 226 6.48 9.78 -19.79
C SER A 226 7.99 9.88 -19.56
N SER A 227 8.46 10.40 -18.42
CA SER A 227 9.89 10.45 -18.12
C SER A 227 10.41 9.13 -17.53
N THR A 228 10.27 8.04 -18.29
CA THR A 228 11.29 6.97 -18.35
C THR A 228 11.37 6.36 -19.74
N ALA A 229 11.42 7.18 -20.80
CA ALA A 229 12.14 6.78 -22.00
C ALA A 229 13.64 7.09 -21.79
N VAL A 230 14.34 6.22 -21.07
CA VAL A 230 15.76 6.04 -21.41
C VAL A 230 15.70 5.34 -22.76
N ASP A 231 15.95 6.04 -23.86
CA ASP A 231 16.23 5.38 -25.14
C ASP A 231 17.58 4.65 -24.98
N PRO A 232 17.63 3.32 -24.89
CA PRO A 232 18.89 2.65 -25.09
C PRO A 232 19.01 2.48 -26.60
N ALA A 233 19.87 3.30 -27.22
CA ALA A 233 20.36 3.00 -28.55
C ALA A 233 20.83 1.52 -28.58
N GLY A 234 19.99 0.66 -29.15
CA GLY A 234 20.34 -0.70 -29.53
C GLY A 234 20.13 -1.85 -28.55
N LYS A 235 19.07 -1.93 -27.72
CA LYS A 235 18.63 -3.24 -27.18
C LYS A 235 17.12 -3.44 -27.11
N THR A 236 16.71 -4.55 -27.70
CA THR A 236 15.36 -5.15 -27.71
C THR A 236 14.97 -5.73 -26.36
N THR A 237 13.64 -5.84 -26.18
CA THR A 237 12.85 -6.62 -25.21
C THR A 237 12.72 -6.12 -23.76
N THR A 238 11.52 -5.55 -23.53
CA THR A 238 10.78 -5.42 -22.27
C THR A 238 11.28 -6.30 -21.14
N THR A 239 11.95 -5.67 -20.18
CA THR A 239 12.19 -6.24 -18.86
C THR A 239 11.16 -5.61 -17.92
N TRP A 240 9.98 -6.23 -17.83
CA TRP A 240 9.09 -5.99 -16.72
C TRP A 240 9.85 -6.31 -15.41
N SER A 241 9.49 -5.60 -14.35
CA SER A 241 9.99 -5.72 -12.98
C SER A 241 10.53 -7.11 -12.63
N THR A 242 11.70 -7.16 -12.02
CA THR A 242 12.32 -8.41 -11.56
C THR A 242 11.38 -9.14 -10.59
N LEU A 243 10.68 -10.16 -11.08
CA LEU A 243 10.04 -11.18 -10.27
C LEU A 243 11.14 -11.86 -9.45
N LYS A 244 11.25 -11.53 -8.17
CA LYS A 244 12.03 -12.34 -7.23
C LYS A 244 11.22 -13.60 -6.97
N GLN A 245 11.44 -14.63 -7.77
CA GLN A 245 11.09 -15.99 -7.36
C GLN A 245 12.04 -16.38 -6.21
N ARG A 246 11.48 -16.87 -5.10
CA ARG A 246 12.25 -17.58 -4.08
C ARG A 246 12.45 -19.04 -4.49
#